data_AF-A0A8X6K5A8-F1
#
_entry.id   AF-A0A8X6K5A8-F1
#
_cell.length_a   1.000
_cell.length_b   1.000
_cell.length_c   1.000
_cell.angle_alpha   90.00
_cell.angle_beta   90.00
_cell.angle_gamma   90.00
#
_symmetry.space_group_name_H-M   'P 1'
#
loop_
_entity.id
_entity.type
_entity.pdbx_description
1 polymer ?
#
loop_
_entity_poly.entity_id
_entity_poly.type
_entity_poly.pdbx_seq_one_letter_code
_entity_poly.pdbx_strand_id
1 'polypeptide(L)'
;MLTSGLFYKDAASKHESVELANGSDNINPGYQTRYNICKDSKLIDMIGPLHFDLGNQSKCLINSVNFRVKLERNKDSFALMSATQDFKILILHASLLLEK
;
A
#
# COMPACT_ATOMS: atom_id res chain seq x y z
N MET A 1 0.51 -15.70 -8.76
CA MET A 1 1.09 -14.73 -7.82
C MET A 1 0.19 -13.49 -7.84
N LEU A 2 -0.71 -13.36 -6.87
CA LEU A 2 -1.45 -12.10 -6.69
C LEU A 2 -0.49 -11.14 -5.99
N THR A 3 -0.06 -10.09 -6.68
CA THR A 3 0.65 -8.93 -6.09
C THR A 3 -0.34 -8.12 -5.25
N SER A 4 -0.89 -8.76 -4.22
CA SER A 4 -2.05 -8.34 -3.42
C SER A 4 -1.93 -6.92 -2.80
N GLY A 5 -0.74 -6.32 -2.80
CA GLY A 5 -0.51 -4.94 -2.38
C GLY A 5 0.50 -4.15 -3.21
N LEU A 6 0.58 -4.35 -4.53
CA LEU A 6 1.53 -3.62 -5.41
C LEU A 6 3.00 -3.72 -4.94
N PHE A 7 3.37 -4.82 -4.29
CA PHE A 7 4.73 -5.01 -3.82
C PHE A 7 5.64 -5.41 -4.98
N TYR A 8 6.57 -4.53 -5.31
CA TYR A 8 7.65 -4.77 -6.28
C TYR A 8 8.97 -4.48 -5.60
N LYS A 9 9.90 -5.43 -5.67
CA LYS A 9 11.18 -5.36 -4.97
C LYS A 9 11.97 -4.15 -5.48
N ASP A 10 12.37 -3.29 -4.55
CA ASP A 10 13.23 -2.16 -4.85
C ASP A 10 14.69 -2.60 -5.04
N ALA A 11 15.47 -1.75 -5.71
CA ALA A 11 16.91 -1.93 -5.83
C ALA A 11 17.64 -1.48 -4.56
N ALA A 12 18.72 -2.19 -4.20
CA ALA A 12 19.54 -1.85 -3.04
C ALA A 12 20.05 -0.41 -3.13
N SER A 13 19.95 0.32 -2.02
CA SER A 13 20.33 1.74 -1.89
C SER A 13 19.53 2.73 -2.75
N LYS A 14 18.38 2.31 -3.31
CA LYS A 14 17.54 3.17 -4.17
C LYS A 14 16.09 3.27 -3.69
N HIS A 15 15.83 2.96 -2.43
CA HIS A 15 14.48 2.94 -1.84
C HIS A 15 13.78 4.30 -1.90
N GLU A 16 14.53 5.40 -1.75
CA GLU A 16 14.00 6.77 -1.80
C GLU A 16 13.96 7.36 -3.22
N SER A 17 14.44 6.61 -4.23
CA SER A 17 14.49 7.13 -5.60
C SER A 17 13.11 7.14 -6.25
N VAL A 18 12.76 8.30 -6.78
CA VAL A 18 11.54 8.57 -7.55
C VAL A 18 11.82 8.82 -9.04
N GLU A 19 13.02 8.46 -9.50
CA GLU A 19 13.45 8.69 -10.88
C GLU A 19 12.82 7.66 -11.85
N LEU A 20 12.37 8.18 -13.00
CA LEU A 20 11.62 7.42 -14.01
C LEU A 20 12.37 7.20 -15.32
N ALA A 21 13.44 7.98 -15.54
CA ALA A 21 14.18 7.98 -16.79
C ALA A 21 15.14 6.78 -16.87
N ASN A 22 15.00 5.97 -17.92
CA ASN A 22 15.93 4.88 -18.22
C ASN A 22 17.28 5.49 -18.63
N GLY A 23 18.27 5.46 -17.74
CA GLY A 23 19.62 6.00 -17.98
C GLY A 23 20.29 6.62 -16.76
N SER A 24 19.56 6.85 -15.66
CA SER A 24 20.18 7.31 -14.41
C SER A 24 20.64 6.16 -13.52
N ASP A 25 21.76 6.34 -12.82
CA ASP A 25 22.28 5.34 -11.90
C ASP A 25 21.39 5.14 -10.66
N ASN A 26 20.39 5.98 -10.45
CA ASN A 26 19.51 5.96 -9.28
C ASN A 26 18.15 5.31 -9.52
N ILE A 27 17.88 4.67 -10.66
CA ILE A 27 16.55 4.06 -10.94
C ILE A 27 16.19 2.98 -9.92
N ASN A 28 14.99 3.08 -9.37
CA ASN A 28 14.35 2.01 -8.60
C ASN A 28 13.31 1.26 -9.47
N PRO A 29 13.59 0.02 -9.91
CA PRO A 29 12.67 -0.76 -10.76
C PRO A 29 11.31 -1.03 -10.08
N GLY A 30 11.31 -1.20 -8.75
CA GLY A 30 10.10 -1.41 -7.98
C GLY A 30 9.18 -0.19 -8.05
N TYR A 31 9.75 0.99 -7.83
CA TYR A 31 9.03 2.27 -7.98
C TYR A 31 8.52 2.49 -9.40
N GLN A 32 9.34 2.27 -10.43
CA GLN A 32 8.95 2.46 -11.84
C GLN A 32 7.76 1.56 -12.21
N THR A 33 7.74 0.33 -11.71
CA THR A 33 6.62 -0.60 -11.93
C THR A 33 5.34 -0.08 -11.27
N ARG A 34 5.40 0.33 -10.01
CA ARG A 34 4.25 0.93 -9.30
C ARG A 34 3.75 2.18 -10.02
N TYR A 35 4.65 3.09 -10.39
CA TYR A 35 4.30 4.31 -11.11
C TYR A 35 3.56 4.01 -12.42
N ASN A 36 4.04 3.07 -13.23
CA ASN A 36 3.42 2.75 -14.52
C ASN A 36 2.02 2.15 -14.39
N ILE A 37 1.73 1.50 -13.26
CA ILE A 37 0.40 0.98 -12.95
C ILE A 37 -0.55 2.13 -12.55
N CYS A 38 -0.07 3.09 -11.74
CA CYS A 38 -0.88 4.16 -11.18
C CYS A 38 -0.97 5.45 -12.02
N LYS A 39 -0.08 5.64 -13.00
CA LYS A 39 -0.01 6.88 -13.79
C LYS A 39 -1.33 7.19 -14.49
N ASP A 40 -1.53 8.46 -14.81
CA ASP A 40 -2.73 8.95 -15.51
C ASP A 40 -4.03 8.77 -14.70
N SER A 41 -3.93 8.77 -13.37
CA SER A 41 -5.06 8.61 -12.44
C SER A 41 -5.86 7.32 -12.64
N LYS A 42 -5.18 6.24 -13.04
CA LYS A 42 -5.80 4.92 -13.15
C LYS A 42 -6.33 4.44 -11.81
N LEU A 43 -7.51 3.85 -11.85
CA LEU A 43 -8.11 3.19 -10.69
C LEU A 43 -7.39 1.88 -10.41
N ILE A 44 -7.20 1.59 -9.13
CA ILE A 44 -6.51 0.41 -8.65
C ILE A 44 -7.35 -0.23 -7.57
N ASP A 45 -7.68 -1.49 -7.78
CA ASP A 45 -8.32 -2.32 -6.77
C ASP A 45 -7.26 -3.14 -6.05
N MET A 46 -7.22 -3.00 -4.72
CA MET A 46 -6.34 -3.78 -3.86
C MET A 46 -7.21 -4.71 -3.00
N ILE A 47 -6.85 -5.99 -2.99
CA ILE A 47 -7.52 -7.01 -2.19
C ILE A 47 -6.43 -7.77 -1.45
N GLY A 48 -6.51 -7.77 -0.12
CA GLY A 48 -5.56 -8.48 0.73
C GLY A 48 -6.12 -8.70 2.13
N PRO A 49 -5.53 -9.63 2.89
CA PRO A 49 -5.90 -9.85 4.28
C PRO A 49 -5.56 -8.60 5.11
N LEU A 50 -6.39 -8.33 6.13
CA LEU A 50 -6.08 -7.32 7.13
C LEU A 50 -5.03 -7.89 8.09
N HIS A 51 -3.79 -7.44 7.96
CA HIS A 51 -2.70 -7.79 8.88
C HIS A 51 -2.70 -6.83 10.08
N PHE A 52 -2.93 -7.37 11.28
CA PHE A 52 -2.83 -6.64 12.55
C PHE A 52 -2.46 -7.60 13.67
N ASP A 53 -1.67 -7.14 14.64
CA ASP A 53 -1.06 -8.01 15.66
C ASP A 53 -2.09 -8.79 16.49
N LEU A 54 -3.22 -8.15 16.80
CA LEU A 54 -4.30 -8.79 17.58
C LEU A 54 -4.99 -9.94 16.82
N GLY A 55 -4.92 -9.96 15.49
CA GLY A 55 -5.42 -11.05 14.65
C GLY A 55 -4.45 -12.23 14.54
N ASN A 56 -3.19 -12.04 14.94
CA ASN A 56 -2.13 -13.05 14.83
C ASN A 56 -1.60 -13.52 16.20
N GLN A 57 -2.31 -13.22 17.29
CA GLN A 57 -1.96 -13.69 18.63
C GLN A 57 -2.35 -15.16 18.84
N SER A 58 -1.62 -15.87 19.69
CA SER A 58 -1.86 -17.29 20.00
C SER A 58 -3.06 -17.55 20.92
N LYS A 59 -3.72 -16.50 21.43
CA LYS A 59 -4.79 -16.59 22.42
C LYS A 59 -6.06 -15.93 21.91
N CYS A 60 -7.20 -16.58 22.13
CA CYS A 60 -8.49 -15.98 21.84
C CYS A 60 -8.76 -14.75 22.73
N LEU A 61 -9.55 -13.81 22.20
CA LEU A 61 -10.11 -12.75 23.02
C LEU A 61 -11.03 -13.34 24.08
N ILE A 62 -11.08 -12.68 25.24
CA ILE A 62 -11.96 -13.07 26.34
C ILE A 62 -13.42 -12.94 25.87
N ASN A 63 -14.28 -13.88 26.30
CA ASN A 63 -15.70 -13.83 26.00
C ASN A 63 -16.33 -12.50 26.46
N SER A 64 -17.36 -12.08 25.74
CA SER A 64 -18.15 -10.88 26.06
C SER A 64 -17.38 -9.55 26.01
N VAL A 65 -16.29 -9.49 25.24
CA VAL A 65 -15.59 -8.23 24.93
C VAL A 65 -16.06 -7.70 23.57
N ASN A 66 -16.34 -6.40 23.51
CA ASN A 66 -16.62 -5.71 22.25
C ASN A 66 -15.31 -5.41 21.51
N PHE A 67 -15.19 -5.89 20.27
CA PHE A 67 -14.07 -5.58 19.38
C PHE A 67 -14.50 -4.58 18.31
N ARG A 68 -13.71 -3.53 18.10
CA ARG A 68 -13.94 -2.49 17.08
C ARG A 68 -12.67 -2.26 16.29
N VAL A 69 -12.75 -2.41 14.97
CA VAL A 69 -11.68 -2.03 14.04
C VAL A 69 -12.01 -0.68 13.43
N LYS A 70 -11.10 0.28 13.53
CA LYS A 70 -11.18 1.57 12.83
C LYS A 70 -10.04 1.63 11.83
N LEU A 71 -10.38 1.73 10.55
CA LEU A 71 -9.40 1.91 9.48
C LEU A 71 -9.37 3.40 9.14
N GLU A 72 -8.26 4.06 9.47
CA GLU A 72 -8.02 5.45 9.12
C GLU A 72 -6.95 5.53 8.04
N ARG A 73 -7.17 6.44 7.10
CA ARG A 73 -6.21 6.69 6.04
C ARG A 73 -5.11 7.62 6.51
N ASN A 74 -3.86 7.28 6.23
CA ASN A 74 -2.72 8.15 6.44
C ASN A 74 -2.69 9.36 5.48
N LYS A 75 -1.91 10.38 5.84
CA LYS A 75 -1.64 11.54 4.99
C LYS A 75 -1.00 11.13 3.67
N ASP A 76 -1.32 11.85 2.60
CA ASP A 76 -0.86 11.57 1.24
C ASP A 76 0.66 11.60 1.13
N SER A 77 1.30 12.52 1.86
CA SER A 77 2.76 12.62 1.95
C SER A 77 3.45 11.38 2.53
N PHE A 78 2.72 10.54 3.26
CA PHE A 78 3.23 9.29 3.81
C PHE A 78 2.82 8.08 2.94
N ALA A 79 1.68 8.19 2.24
CA ALA A 79 1.14 7.10 1.44
C ALA A 79 1.64 7.09 -0.01
N LEU A 80 2.14 8.20 -0.53
CA LEU A 80 2.67 8.33 -1.89
C LEU A 80 4.15 8.72 -1.87
N MET A 81 4.92 8.07 -2.74
CA MET A 81 6.27 8.49 -3.10
C MET A 81 6.18 9.37 -4.35
N SER A 82 6.68 10.60 -4.28
CA SER A 82 6.74 11.52 -5.41
C SER A 82 7.82 12.58 -5.20
N ALA A 83 8.42 13.05 -6.30
CA ALA A 83 9.31 14.21 -6.29
C ALA A 83 8.57 15.52 -6.00
N THR A 84 7.27 15.58 -6.33
CA THR A 84 6.41 16.75 -6.12
C THR A 84 5.19 16.39 -5.26
N GLN A 85 4.55 17.39 -4.65
CA GLN A 85 3.41 17.19 -3.75
C GLN A 85 2.05 17.30 -4.48
N ASP A 86 2.04 17.12 -5.80
CA ASP A 86 0.86 17.40 -6.64
C ASP A 86 -0.11 16.20 -6.77
N PHE A 87 0.21 15.10 -6.10
CA PHE A 87 -0.55 13.87 -6.17
C PHE A 87 -1.40 13.66 -4.92
N LYS A 88 -2.60 13.13 -5.11
CA LYS A 88 -3.51 12.74 -4.03
C LYS A 88 -4.01 11.33 -4.25
N ILE A 89 -4.23 10.60 -3.16
CA ILE A 89 -4.99 9.34 -3.22
C ILE A 89 -6.47 9.70 -3.00
N LEU A 90 -7.40 8.98 -3.62
CA LEU A 90 -8.82 9.05 -3.29
C LEU A 90 -9.34 7.62 -3.11
N ILE A 91 -9.92 7.33 -1.94
CA ILE A 91 -10.57 6.03 -1.70
C ILE A 91 -11.98 6.17 -2.23
N LEU A 92 -12.28 5.50 -3.35
CA LEU A 92 -13.61 5.50 -3.93
C LEU A 92 -14.53 4.51 -3.22
N HIS A 93 -14.01 3.33 -2.90
CA HIS A 93 -14.73 2.27 -2.22
C HIS A 93 -13.78 1.46 -1.35
N ALA A 94 -14.24 1.05 -0.17
CA ALA A 94 -13.51 0.15 0.71
C ALA A 94 -14.51 -0.74 1.46
N SER A 95 -14.26 -2.04 1.45
CA SER A 95 -15.10 -3.04 2.12
C SER A 95 -14.22 -4.05 2.84
N LEU A 96 -14.60 -4.41 4.06
CA LEU A 96 -13.98 -5.49 4.83
C LEU A 96 -14.92 -6.69 4.82
N LEU A 97 -14.48 -7.79 4.20
CA LEU A 97 -15.21 -9.06 4.24
C LEU A 97 -14.79 -9.86 5.47
N LEU A 98 -15.78 -10.34 6.22
CA LEU A 98 -15.57 -11.24 7.35
C LEU A 98 -16.03 -12.63 6.92
N GLU A 99 -15.10 -13.56 6.78
CA GLU A 99 -15.41 -14.98 6.62
C GLU A 99 -15.71 -15.57 8.01
N LYS A 100 -16.70 -16.45 8.06
CA LYS A 100 -17.27 -17.01 9.30
C LYS A 100 -16.65 -18.36 9.63
#